data_AF-A0A1Q2CUG2-F1
#
_entry.id   AF-A0A1Q2CUG2-F1
#
_cell.length_a   1.000
_cell.length_b   1.000
_cell.length_c   1.000
_cell.angle_alpha   90.00
_cell.angle_beta   90.00
_cell.angle_gamma   90.00
#
_symmetry.space_group_name_H-M   'P 1'
#
loop_
_entity.id
_entity.type
_entity.pdbx_description
1 polymer ?
#
loop_
_entity_poly.entity_id
_entity_poly.type
_entity_poly.pdbx_seq_one_letter_code
_entity_poly.pdbx_strand_id
1 'polypeptide(L)'
;MPHRNAILTETGRLHLAQLVVDQGWTLRRAAERFGVAVNTARRWAQRYREQGLAGMVDKSSRPKHCPHQLSQRTERRIVGLRVTKRWGPARIAYHLHLNPSTVHKVIRRYGCPPLRWTDPATGARIKTSRAEKRRYEHAAPGDLVHVDIKKLGRIPDGGGHKVLGRAAGTRNKTRTATNRRPGYAYIHNAVDDHSRLAYSEILTDEKKETAAAFWQRANAFFNAAGITVTRVLTDNGACYRSNAFKKALGDDITHKRTRPYRPQTNGKVERFNRIMLEEWAYAQPYTSETQRVAAFDQWLHHYNHHRGHTALKGHPPAARVPNLSGVNS
;
A
#
# COMPACT_ATOMS: atom_id res chain seq x y z
N MET A 1 -10.25 33.47 -17.41
CA MET A 1 -9.26 33.92 -18.41
C MET A 1 -9.73 33.41 -19.77
N PRO A 2 -10.14 34.31 -20.68
CA PRO A 2 -10.51 33.90 -22.04
C PRO A 2 -9.31 33.21 -22.71
N HIS A 3 -9.58 32.20 -23.53
CA HIS A 3 -8.54 31.50 -24.28
C HIS A 3 -7.74 32.50 -25.14
N ARG A 4 -6.41 32.35 -25.25
CA ARG A 4 -5.51 33.28 -25.97
C ARG A 4 -5.96 33.58 -27.42
N ASN A 5 -6.67 32.64 -28.03
CA ASN A 5 -7.16 32.73 -29.41
C ASN A 5 -8.66 33.08 -29.51
N ALA A 6 -9.31 33.51 -28.42
CA ALA A 6 -10.71 33.88 -28.45
C ALA A 6 -10.89 35.26 -29.11
N ILE A 7 -11.55 35.31 -30.26
CA ILE A 7 -11.85 36.56 -31.00
C ILE A 7 -12.68 37.54 -30.14
N LEU A 8 -13.55 37.02 -29.28
CA LEU A 8 -14.38 37.83 -28.39
C LEU A 8 -14.11 37.51 -26.92
N THR A 9 -13.79 38.57 -26.17
CA THR A 9 -13.85 38.59 -24.70
C THR A 9 -15.30 38.50 -24.21
N GLU A 10 -15.49 38.27 -22.92
CA GLU A 10 -16.83 38.26 -22.30
C GLU A 10 -17.59 39.56 -22.58
N THR A 11 -16.94 40.71 -22.41
CA THR A 11 -17.48 42.03 -22.74
C THR A 11 -17.79 42.17 -24.22
N GLY A 12 -16.94 41.66 -25.11
CA GLY A 12 -17.19 41.67 -26.55
C GLY A 12 -18.42 40.86 -26.96
N ARG A 13 -18.69 39.73 -26.28
CA ARG A 13 -19.90 38.93 -26.50
C ARG A 13 -21.15 39.65 -26.02
N LEU A 14 -21.06 40.32 -24.87
CA LEU A 14 -22.16 41.11 -24.31
C LEU A 14 -22.55 42.24 -25.26
N HIS A 15 -21.60 43.07 -25.69
CA HIS A 15 -21.87 44.17 -26.63
C HIS A 15 -22.45 43.67 -27.95
N LEU A 16 -21.91 42.58 -28.50
CA LEU A 16 -22.46 41.96 -29.71
C LEU A 16 -23.93 41.58 -29.50
N ALA A 17 -24.25 40.95 -28.38
CA ALA A 17 -25.60 40.47 -28.10
C ALA A 17 -26.58 41.64 -27.86
N GLN A 18 -26.19 42.68 -27.13
CA GLN A 18 -26.99 43.88 -26.90
C GLN A 18 -27.32 44.62 -28.20
N LEU A 19 -26.36 44.72 -29.14
CA LEU A 19 -26.63 45.34 -30.44
C LEU A 19 -27.72 44.60 -31.22
N VAL A 20 -27.73 43.26 -31.16
CA VAL A 20 -28.73 42.44 -31.85
C VAL A 20 -30.07 42.43 -31.12
N VAL A 21 -30.06 42.36 -29.79
CA VAL A 21 -31.27 42.12 -28.97
C VAL A 21 -31.92 43.42 -28.53
N ASP A 22 -31.14 44.38 -28.04
CA ASP A 22 -31.66 45.62 -27.45
C ASP A 22 -31.75 46.74 -28.51
N GLN A 23 -30.82 46.77 -29.47
CA GLN A 23 -30.75 47.81 -30.51
C GLN A 23 -31.27 47.34 -31.89
N GLY A 24 -31.76 46.11 -31.99
CA GLY A 24 -32.41 45.59 -33.21
C GLY A 24 -31.50 45.41 -34.43
N TRP A 25 -30.18 45.33 -34.27
CA TRP A 25 -29.28 45.10 -35.40
C TRP A 25 -29.49 43.73 -36.03
N THR A 26 -29.33 43.65 -37.36
CA THR A 26 -29.33 42.36 -38.06
C THR A 26 -28.11 41.53 -37.65
N LEU A 27 -28.28 40.20 -37.59
CA LEU A 27 -27.20 39.28 -37.24
C LEU A 27 -25.97 39.41 -38.14
N ARG A 28 -26.16 39.71 -39.43
CA ARG A 28 -25.07 39.87 -40.40
C ARG A 28 -24.25 41.11 -40.10
N ARG A 29 -24.91 42.25 -39.83
CA ARG A 29 -24.25 43.52 -39.47
C ARG A 29 -23.47 43.39 -38.16
N ALA A 30 -24.04 42.76 -37.15
CA ALA A 30 -23.36 42.52 -35.87
C ALA A 30 -22.18 41.54 -36.01
N ALA A 31 -22.32 40.49 -36.82
CA ALA A 31 -21.25 39.53 -37.07
C ALA A 31 -20.04 40.18 -37.76
N GLU A 32 -20.30 41.00 -38.78
CA GLU A 32 -19.28 41.76 -39.52
C GLU A 32 -18.52 42.73 -38.62
N ARG A 33 -19.24 43.54 -37.82
CA ARG A 33 -18.65 44.54 -36.91
C ARG A 33 -17.64 43.94 -35.91
N PHE A 34 -17.89 42.69 -35.49
CA PHE A 34 -17.11 41.98 -34.49
C PHE A 34 -16.18 40.92 -35.07
N GLY A 35 -16.09 40.80 -36.41
CA GLY A 35 -15.20 39.85 -37.07
C GLY A 35 -15.50 38.38 -36.74
N VAL A 36 -16.77 38.03 -36.54
CA VAL A 36 -17.20 36.65 -36.22
C VAL A 36 -18.18 36.11 -37.25
N ALA A 37 -18.31 34.78 -37.33
CA ALA A 37 -19.33 34.16 -38.15
C ALA A 37 -20.76 34.52 -37.67
N VAL A 38 -21.71 34.63 -38.60
CA VAL A 38 -23.14 34.92 -38.30
C VAL A 38 -23.74 33.93 -37.30
N ASN A 39 -23.36 32.66 -37.38
CA ASN A 39 -23.79 31.63 -36.41
C ASN A 39 -23.26 31.90 -34.99
N THR A 40 -22.06 32.47 -34.85
CA THR A 40 -21.50 32.89 -33.56
C THR A 40 -22.29 34.06 -32.99
N ALA A 41 -22.63 35.05 -33.82
CA ALA A 41 -23.47 36.18 -33.43
C ALA A 41 -24.87 35.71 -32.99
N ARG A 42 -25.50 34.83 -33.78
CA ARG A 42 -26.79 34.21 -33.46
C ARG A 42 -26.75 33.49 -32.10
N ARG A 43 -25.71 32.69 -31.87
CA ARG A 43 -25.54 31.92 -30.63
C ARG A 43 -25.41 32.80 -29.39
N TRP A 44 -24.70 33.92 -29.49
CA TRP A 44 -24.56 34.85 -28.36
C TRP A 44 -25.82 35.69 -28.14
N ALA A 45 -26.46 36.18 -29.20
CA ALA A 45 -27.74 36.88 -29.10
C ALA A 45 -28.83 35.98 -28.49
N GLN A 46 -28.93 34.72 -28.91
CA GLN A 46 -29.87 33.77 -28.31
C GLN A 46 -29.59 33.54 -26.82
N ARG A 47 -28.32 33.31 -26.45
CA ARG A 47 -27.96 33.14 -25.03
C ARG A 47 -28.26 34.38 -24.19
N TYR A 48 -28.08 35.58 -24.73
CA TYR A 48 -28.40 36.81 -24.02
C TYR A 48 -29.91 36.97 -23.81
N ARG A 49 -30.75 36.62 -24.80
CA ARG A 49 -32.21 36.58 -24.60
C ARG A 49 -32.63 35.62 -23.49
N GLU A 50 -31.99 34.46 -23.40
CA GLU A 50 -32.35 33.41 -22.44
C GLU A 50 -31.78 33.64 -21.03
N GLN A 51 -30.55 34.16 -20.92
CA GLN A 51 -29.76 34.16 -19.68
C GLN A 51 -29.22 35.54 -19.30
N GLY A 52 -29.50 36.59 -20.09
CA GLY A 52 -29.00 37.94 -19.87
C GLY A 52 -27.48 38.01 -19.78
N LEU A 53 -26.98 38.87 -18.90
CA LEU A 53 -25.55 39.05 -18.64
C LEU A 53 -24.86 37.73 -18.23
N ALA A 54 -25.52 36.90 -17.41
CA ALA A 54 -24.98 35.63 -16.93
C ALA A 54 -24.71 34.61 -18.05
N GLY A 55 -25.30 34.78 -19.23
CA GLY A 55 -25.09 33.89 -20.38
C GLY A 55 -23.78 34.13 -21.16
N MET A 56 -23.06 35.21 -20.89
CA MET A 56 -21.88 35.64 -21.68
C MET A 56 -20.56 35.00 -21.24
N VAL A 57 -20.56 34.38 -20.06
CA VAL A 57 -19.43 33.61 -19.52
C VAL A 57 -19.16 32.35 -20.37
N ASP A 58 -17.90 31.92 -20.40
CA ASP A 58 -17.54 30.64 -21.02
C ASP A 58 -18.20 29.47 -20.29
N LYS A 59 -18.97 28.65 -21.03
CA LYS A 59 -19.43 27.36 -20.53
C LYS A 59 -18.27 26.37 -20.58
N SER A 60 -18.19 25.51 -19.57
CA SER A 60 -17.20 24.44 -19.51
C SER A 60 -17.24 23.59 -20.79
N SER A 61 -16.12 23.48 -21.50
CA SER A 61 -15.94 22.56 -22.63
C SER A 61 -15.69 21.11 -22.17
N ARG A 62 -15.66 20.86 -20.86
CA ARG A 62 -15.48 19.51 -20.33
C ARG A 62 -16.64 18.61 -20.77
N PRO A 63 -16.37 17.45 -21.38
CA PRO A 63 -17.39 16.49 -21.74
C PRO A 63 -18.28 16.17 -20.53
N LYS A 64 -19.60 16.17 -20.72
CA LYS A 64 -20.57 15.76 -19.68
C LYS A 64 -20.43 14.26 -19.34
N HIS A 65 -19.90 13.46 -20.26
CA HIS A 65 -19.71 12.03 -20.12
C HIS A 65 -18.36 11.60 -20.74
N CYS A 66 -17.65 10.68 -20.09
CA CYS A 66 -16.45 10.05 -20.60
C CYS A 66 -16.67 8.53 -20.63
N PRO A 67 -16.83 7.91 -21.82
CA PRO A 67 -17.15 6.47 -21.94
C PRO A 67 -16.13 5.54 -21.27
N HIS A 68 -14.87 5.97 -21.19
CA HIS A 68 -13.79 5.19 -20.55
C HIS A 68 -13.68 5.44 -19.03
N GLN A 69 -14.61 6.19 -18.45
CA GLN A 69 -14.65 6.37 -17.01
C GLN A 69 -15.14 5.08 -16.34
N LEU A 70 -14.45 4.67 -15.27
CA LEU A 70 -14.87 3.52 -14.48
C LEU A 70 -16.28 3.73 -13.92
N SER A 71 -17.02 2.63 -13.80
CA SER A 71 -18.32 2.66 -13.13
C SER A 71 -18.17 3.12 -11.67
N GLN A 72 -19.18 3.83 -11.15
CA GLN A 72 -19.17 4.29 -9.75
C GLN A 72 -18.99 3.13 -8.76
N ARG A 73 -19.48 1.93 -9.10
CA ARG A 73 -19.29 0.71 -8.28
C ARG A 73 -17.81 0.37 -8.14
N THR A 74 -17.05 0.39 -9.22
CA THR A 74 -15.61 0.12 -9.20
C THR A 74 -14.85 1.24 -8.48
N GLU A 75 -15.23 2.50 -8.71
CA GLU A 75 -14.63 3.63 -7.98
C GLU A 75 -14.86 3.52 -6.46
N ARG A 76 -16.08 3.16 -6.02
CA ARG A 76 -16.39 2.89 -4.61
C ARG A 76 -15.59 1.71 -4.04
N ARG A 77 -15.36 0.64 -4.80
CA ARG A 77 -14.49 -0.47 -4.36
C ARG A 77 -13.04 0.00 -4.16
N ILE A 78 -12.51 0.82 -5.07
CA ILE A 78 -11.17 1.42 -4.94
C ILE A 78 -11.07 2.24 -3.64
N VAL A 79 -12.06 3.12 -3.39
CA VAL A 79 -12.08 3.96 -2.19
C VAL A 79 -12.27 3.12 -0.93
N GLY A 80 -13.15 2.12 -0.95
CA GLY A 80 -13.38 1.20 0.16
C GLY A 80 -12.09 0.48 0.58
N LEU A 81 -11.35 -0.11 -0.36
CA LEU A 81 -10.05 -0.74 -0.09
C LEU A 81 -9.01 0.28 0.40
N ARG A 82 -9.04 1.51 -0.12
CA ARG A 82 -8.14 2.58 0.31
C ARG A 82 -8.37 2.97 1.76
N VAL A 83 -9.62 3.09 2.20
CA VAL A 83 -9.97 3.52 3.56
C VAL A 83 -9.82 2.37 4.55
N THR A 84 -10.46 1.23 4.27
CA THR A 84 -10.55 0.10 5.22
C THR A 84 -9.24 -0.68 5.32
N LYS A 85 -8.58 -0.95 4.20
CA LYS A 85 -7.36 -1.76 4.14
C LYS A 85 -6.09 -0.93 4.03
N ARG A 86 -6.21 0.39 3.84
CA ARG A 86 -5.07 1.32 3.75
C ARG A 86 -4.13 0.96 2.61
N TRP A 87 -4.66 0.49 1.49
CA TRP A 87 -3.85 0.03 0.35
C TRP A 87 -3.42 1.15 -0.59
N GLY A 88 -2.21 0.99 -1.14
CA GLY A 88 -1.66 1.89 -2.17
C GLY A 88 -2.23 1.59 -3.56
N PRO A 89 -2.05 2.51 -4.53
CA PRO A 89 -2.60 2.34 -5.88
C PRO A 89 -2.19 1.03 -6.55
N ALA A 90 -0.91 0.64 -6.48
CA ALA A 90 -0.41 -0.60 -7.08
C ALA A 90 -1.05 -1.87 -6.48
N ARG A 91 -1.28 -1.90 -5.17
CA ARG A 91 -1.89 -3.07 -4.50
C ARG A 91 -3.38 -3.18 -4.81
N ILE A 92 -4.10 -2.05 -4.80
CA ILE A 92 -5.51 -2.02 -5.20
C ILE A 92 -5.66 -2.41 -6.68
N ALA A 93 -4.77 -1.90 -7.53
CA ALA A 93 -4.72 -2.23 -8.95
C ALA A 93 -4.53 -3.73 -9.18
N TYR A 94 -3.56 -4.35 -8.51
CA TYR A 94 -3.35 -5.79 -8.57
C TYR A 94 -4.60 -6.56 -8.12
N HIS A 95 -5.18 -6.20 -6.97
CA HIS A 95 -6.34 -6.89 -6.41
C HIS A 95 -7.63 -6.75 -7.24
N LEU A 96 -7.80 -5.62 -7.94
CA LEU A 96 -8.98 -5.37 -8.77
C LEU A 96 -8.75 -5.62 -10.26
N HIS A 97 -7.56 -6.10 -10.64
CA HIS A 97 -7.13 -6.25 -12.04
C HIS A 97 -7.26 -4.96 -12.87
N LEU A 98 -6.83 -3.84 -12.29
CA LEU A 98 -6.88 -2.51 -12.90
C LEU A 98 -5.47 -1.96 -13.15
N ASN A 99 -5.37 -0.93 -13.99
CA ASN A 99 -4.11 -0.20 -14.14
C ASN A 99 -3.82 0.69 -12.90
N PRO A 100 -2.59 0.69 -12.34
CA PRO A 100 -2.21 1.54 -11.20
C PRO A 100 -2.46 3.04 -11.41
N SER A 101 -2.32 3.54 -12.65
CA SER A 101 -2.56 4.96 -12.98
C SER A 101 -4.05 5.32 -12.89
N THR A 102 -4.95 4.41 -13.30
CA THR A 102 -6.41 4.58 -13.18
C THR A 102 -6.82 4.64 -11.72
N VAL A 103 -6.32 3.70 -10.90
CA VAL A 103 -6.57 3.69 -9.46
C VAL A 103 -6.04 4.98 -8.80
N HIS A 104 -4.86 5.44 -9.19
CA HIS A 104 -4.31 6.69 -8.68
C HIS A 104 -5.19 7.91 -9.03
N LYS A 105 -5.71 7.98 -10.26
CA LYS A 105 -6.63 9.03 -10.69
C LYS A 105 -7.91 9.02 -9.85
N VAL A 106 -8.50 7.85 -9.59
CA VAL A 106 -9.69 7.72 -8.74
C VAL A 106 -9.39 8.17 -7.30
N ILE A 107 -8.31 7.69 -6.68
CA ILE A 107 -7.92 8.09 -5.31
C ILE A 107 -7.74 9.62 -5.21
N ARG A 108 -7.11 10.26 -6.21
CA ARG A 108 -6.97 11.73 -6.24
C ARG A 108 -8.31 12.43 -6.42
N ARG A 109 -9.19 11.94 -7.31
CA ARG A 109 -10.51 12.52 -7.55
C ARG A 109 -11.38 12.52 -6.28
N TYR A 110 -11.30 11.44 -5.49
CA TYR A 110 -12.02 11.31 -4.21
C TYR A 110 -11.27 11.93 -3.02
N GLY A 111 -10.22 12.73 -3.25
CA GLY A 111 -9.53 13.49 -2.20
C GLY A 111 -8.80 12.65 -1.15
N CYS A 112 -8.57 11.36 -1.40
CA CYS A 112 -7.92 10.48 -0.44
C CYS A 112 -6.44 10.87 -0.26
N PRO A 113 -5.98 11.18 0.97
CA PRO A 113 -4.60 11.62 1.19
C PRO A 113 -3.61 10.50 0.85
N PRO A 114 -2.37 10.85 0.42
CA PRO A 114 -1.28 9.88 0.31
C PRO A 114 -1.06 9.15 1.64
N LEU A 115 -0.91 7.81 1.62
CA LEU A 115 -0.72 7.03 2.85
C LEU A 115 0.51 7.47 3.67
N ARG A 116 1.54 8.01 2.99
CA ARG A 116 2.72 8.57 3.65
C ARG A 116 2.41 9.76 4.56
N TRP A 117 1.31 10.45 4.31
CA TRP A 117 0.84 11.58 5.10
C TRP A 117 -0.17 11.17 6.15
N THR A 118 -0.38 9.87 6.37
CA THR A 118 -1.38 9.39 7.32
C THR A 118 -0.76 8.44 8.32
N ASP A 119 -1.20 8.57 9.57
CA ASP A 119 -0.78 7.72 10.67
C ASP A 119 -1.28 6.29 10.47
N PRO A 120 -0.41 5.26 10.53
CA PRO A 120 -0.82 3.88 10.30
C PRO A 120 -1.90 3.35 11.24
N ALA A 121 -1.94 3.81 12.50
CA ALA A 121 -2.85 3.29 13.51
C ALA A 121 -4.23 4.00 13.49
N THR A 122 -4.23 5.30 13.28
CA THR A 122 -5.44 6.15 13.37
C THR A 122 -5.97 6.61 12.02
N GLY A 123 -5.13 6.57 10.98
CA GLY A 123 -5.45 7.09 9.67
C GLY A 123 -5.41 8.61 9.53
N ALA A 124 -5.24 9.34 10.64
CA ALA A 124 -5.17 10.80 10.68
C ALA A 124 -3.96 11.34 9.94
N ARG A 125 -4.03 12.59 9.45
CA ARG A 125 -2.90 13.21 8.74
C ARG A 125 -1.73 13.49 9.71
N ILE A 126 -0.54 13.03 9.37
CA ILE A 126 0.71 13.33 10.09
C ILE A 126 1.24 14.68 9.61
N LYS A 127 1.61 15.56 10.56
CA LYS A 127 2.14 16.91 10.27
C LYS A 127 3.62 16.94 9.84
N THR A 128 4.39 15.89 10.12
CA THR A 128 5.84 15.85 9.85
C THR A 128 6.18 15.07 8.58
N SER A 129 7.05 15.61 7.73
CA SER A 129 7.68 14.88 6.64
C SER A 129 8.64 13.82 7.20
N ARG A 130 8.35 12.54 6.98
CA ARG A 130 9.34 11.49 7.25
C ARG A 130 10.55 11.72 6.34
N ALA A 131 11.75 11.74 6.91
CA ALA A 131 13.01 11.78 6.16
C ALA A 131 13.00 10.74 5.03
N GLU A 132 13.49 11.16 3.86
CA GLU A 132 13.57 10.31 2.68
C GLU A 132 14.51 9.13 2.95
N LYS A 133 13.96 7.91 2.99
CA LYS A 133 14.75 6.70 3.17
C LYS A 133 15.33 6.29 1.82
N ARG A 134 16.65 6.37 1.65
CA ARG A 134 17.35 5.71 0.54
C ARG A 134 17.04 4.22 0.59
N ARG A 135 16.42 3.69 -0.47
CA ARG A 135 16.10 2.27 -0.60
C ARG A 135 17.17 1.62 -1.45
N TYR A 136 17.63 0.46 -1.03
CA TYR A 136 18.45 -0.44 -1.84
C TYR A 136 17.70 -1.74 -2.09
N GLU A 137 18.13 -2.45 -3.12
CA GLU A 137 17.70 -3.80 -3.47
C GLU A 137 18.89 -4.46 -4.18
N HIS A 138 19.20 -5.70 -3.82
CA HIS A 138 20.20 -6.53 -4.46
C HIS A 138 19.73 -7.01 -5.84
N ALA A 139 20.67 -7.47 -6.68
CA ALA A 139 20.42 -7.73 -8.09
C ALA A 139 19.60 -9.01 -8.31
N ALA A 140 19.86 -10.05 -7.52
CA ALA A 140 19.23 -11.36 -7.66
C ALA A 140 18.66 -11.90 -6.33
N PRO A 141 17.65 -12.79 -6.38
CA PRO A 141 17.25 -13.57 -5.21
C PRO A 141 18.43 -14.32 -4.59
N GLY A 142 18.54 -14.34 -3.27
CA GLY A 142 19.60 -15.06 -2.55
C GLY A 142 20.88 -14.25 -2.34
N ASP A 143 21.05 -13.11 -3.01
CA ASP A 143 22.19 -12.19 -2.80
C ASP A 143 22.31 -11.71 -1.35
N LEU A 144 21.17 -11.57 -0.68
CA LEU A 144 21.05 -11.19 0.72
C LEU A 144 19.70 -11.63 1.30
N VAL A 145 19.72 -12.42 2.37
CA VAL A 145 18.54 -12.76 3.17
C VAL A 145 18.61 -12.05 4.52
N HIS A 146 17.54 -11.36 4.88
CA HIS A 146 17.39 -10.69 6.17
C HIS A 146 16.76 -11.62 7.18
N VAL A 147 17.41 -11.83 8.32
CA VAL A 147 16.91 -12.71 9.39
C VAL A 147 16.71 -11.91 10.68
N ASP A 148 15.57 -12.11 11.33
CA ASP A 148 15.20 -11.44 12.58
C ASP A 148 14.18 -12.23 13.40
N ILE A 149 14.21 -12.05 14.73
CA ILE A 149 13.22 -12.64 15.65
C ILE A 149 12.30 -11.57 16.18
N LYS A 150 10.99 -11.74 15.93
CA LYS A 150 9.95 -10.89 16.46
C LYS A 150 9.27 -11.54 17.67
N LYS A 151 9.39 -10.91 18.84
CA LYS A 151 8.60 -11.26 20.03
C LYS A 151 7.20 -10.69 19.93
N LEU A 152 6.20 -11.54 20.20
CA LEU A 152 4.79 -11.16 20.26
C LEU A 152 4.16 -11.72 21.53
N GLY A 153 3.47 -10.87 22.30
CA GLY A 153 2.76 -11.33 23.50
C GLY A 153 1.66 -12.32 23.13
N ARG A 154 1.56 -13.43 23.87
CA ARG A 154 0.51 -14.43 23.68
C ARG A 154 -0.85 -13.88 24.11
N ILE A 155 -1.91 -14.31 23.40
CA ILE A 155 -3.29 -13.93 23.69
C ILE A 155 -3.86 -14.92 24.72
N PRO A 156 -4.36 -14.46 25.88
CA PRO A 156 -5.03 -15.32 26.84
C PRO A 156 -6.38 -15.80 26.30
N ASP A 157 -6.88 -16.92 26.81
CA ASP A 157 -8.17 -17.47 26.42
C ASP A 157 -9.30 -16.50 26.76
N GLY A 158 -10.19 -16.28 25.80
CA GLY A 158 -11.22 -15.26 25.85
C GLY A 158 -10.78 -13.88 25.37
N GLY A 159 -9.51 -13.71 24.94
CA GLY A 159 -9.02 -12.49 24.28
C GLY A 159 -8.19 -11.57 25.18
N GLY A 160 -7.30 -10.79 24.55
CA GLY A 160 -6.33 -9.95 25.24
C GLY A 160 -6.76 -8.49 25.45
N HIS A 161 -6.01 -7.78 26.31
CA HIS A 161 -6.21 -6.36 26.65
C HIS A 161 -6.37 -5.47 25.42
N LYS A 162 -5.57 -5.69 24.37
CA LYS A 162 -5.59 -4.82 23.18
C LYS A 162 -6.96 -4.71 22.50
N VAL A 163 -7.79 -5.75 22.62
CA VAL A 163 -9.14 -5.80 22.04
C VAL A 163 -10.21 -5.49 23.09
N LEU A 164 -10.10 -6.09 24.28
CA LEU A 164 -11.20 -6.09 25.27
C LEU A 164 -11.03 -5.06 26.39
N GLY A 165 -9.95 -4.26 26.37
CA GLY A 165 -9.62 -3.37 27.47
C GLY A 165 -8.96 -4.09 28.66
N ARG A 166 -8.36 -3.30 29.56
CA ARG A 166 -7.42 -3.82 30.57
C ARG A 166 -8.10 -4.73 31.60
N ALA A 167 -9.31 -4.39 32.03
CA ALA A 167 -10.05 -5.14 33.03
C ALA A 167 -10.43 -6.54 32.53
N ALA A 168 -11.06 -6.63 31.35
CA ALA A 168 -11.45 -7.92 30.76
C ALA A 168 -10.22 -8.77 30.37
N GLY A 169 -9.21 -8.16 29.73
CA GLY A 169 -7.98 -8.87 29.37
C GLY A 169 -7.20 -9.40 30.57
N THR A 170 -7.20 -8.67 31.71
CA THR A 170 -6.55 -9.15 32.94
C THR A 170 -7.31 -10.32 33.56
N ARG A 171 -8.65 -10.28 33.58
CA ARG A 171 -9.46 -11.42 34.07
C ARG A 171 -9.23 -12.69 33.24
N ASN A 172 -9.24 -12.57 31.92
CA ASN A 172 -8.96 -13.66 30.99
C ASN A 172 -7.56 -14.24 31.20
N LYS A 173 -6.57 -13.35 31.35
CA LYS A 173 -5.19 -13.71 31.67
C LYS A 173 -5.05 -14.53 32.95
N THR A 174 -5.77 -14.17 34.02
CA THR A 174 -5.74 -14.90 35.29
C THR A 174 -6.43 -16.26 35.20
N ARG A 175 -7.49 -16.38 34.39
CA ARG A 175 -8.27 -17.61 34.21
C ARG A 175 -7.64 -18.62 33.23
N THR A 176 -6.76 -18.18 32.34
CA THR A 176 -6.10 -19.06 31.37
C THR A 176 -5.17 -20.03 32.12
N ALA A 177 -5.49 -21.33 32.09
CA ALA A 177 -4.83 -22.35 32.90
C ALA A 177 -3.34 -22.56 32.56
N THR A 178 -2.93 -22.25 31.32
CA THR A 178 -1.59 -22.56 30.79
C THR A 178 -0.47 -21.59 31.16
N ASN A 179 -0.75 -20.51 31.89
CA ASN A 179 0.22 -19.77 32.72
C ASN A 179 -0.44 -18.47 33.20
N ARG A 180 -0.31 -18.14 34.50
CA ARG A 180 -0.72 -16.85 35.10
C ARG A 180 -0.10 -15.62 34.40
N ARG A 181 0.90 -15.83 33.53
CA ARG A 181 1.45 -14.84 32.57
C ARG A 181 1.62 -15.48 31.18
N PRO A 182 0.80 -15.13 30.18
CA PRO A 182 1.02 -15.54 28.80
C PRO A 182 2.41 -15.05 28.41
N GLY A 183 3.31 -15.99 28.12
CA GLY A 183 4.67 -15.69 27.69
C GLY A 183 4.68 -15.01 26.31
N TYR A 184 5.82 -15.09 25.64
CA TYR A 184 5.96 -14.62 24.28
C TYR A 184 5.85 -15.79 23.29
N ALA A 185 5.34 -15.49 22.11
CA ALA A 185 5.60 -16.24 20.90
C ALA A 185 6.82 -15.62 20.21
N TYR A 186 7.76 -16.45 19.76
CA TYR A 186 8.98 -16.00 19.11
C TYR A 186 8.88 -16.33 17.63
N ILE A 187 8.67 -15.31 16.82
CA ILE A 187 8.47 -15.49 15.37
C ILE A 187 9.82 -15.27 14.70
N HIS A 188 10.42 -16.34 14.20
CA HIS A 188 11.68 -16.29 13.46
C HIS A 188 11.35 -16.03 12.00
N ASN A 189 11.98 -15.03 11.40
CA ASN A 189 11.68 -14.59 10.03
C ASN A 189 12.95 -14.55 9.21
N ALA A 190 12.88 -15.06 7.99
CA ALA A 190 13.91 -14.95 6.96
C ALA A 190 13.26 -14.38 5.69
N VAL A 191 13.76 -13.26 5.18
CA VAL A 191 13.16 -12.55 4.05
C VAL A 191 14.23 -12.21 3.02
N ASP A 192 14.03 -12.65 1.79
CA ASP A 192 14.93 -12.33 0.69
C ASP A 192 14.88 -10.85 0.28
N ASP A 193 16.06 -10.27 0.02
CA ASP A 193 16.20 -8.86 -0.31
C ASP A 193 15.74 -8.53 -1.75
N HIS A 194 15.64 -9.48 -2.67
CA HIS A 194 15.23 -9.17 -4.04
C HIS A 194 13.75 -9.50 -4.29
N SER A 195 13.39 -10.75 -4.09
CA SER A 195 12.05 -11.31 -4.33
C SER A 195 11.03 -10.91 -3.27
N ARG A 196 11.49 -10.61 -2.04
CA ARG A 196 10.65 -10.48 -0.82
C ARG A 196 10.03 -11.80 -0.37
N LEU A 197 10.43 -12.93 -0.92
CA LEU A 197 9.97 -14.23 -0.46
C LEU A 197 10.34 -14.37 1.03
N ALA A 198 9.37 -14.79 1.83
CA ALA A 198 9.53 -14.88 3.27
C ALA A 198 9.30 -16.31 3.75
N TYR A 199 10.22 -16.79 4.57
CA TYR A 199 10.05 -17.97 5.41
C TYR A 199 9.90 -17.52 6.87
N SER A 200 8.93 -18.06 7.58
CA SER A 200 8.67 -17.65 8.96
C SER A 200 8.07 -18.79 9.78
N GLU A 201 8.49 -18.90 11.03
CA GLU A 201 8.04 -19.93 11.97
C GLU A 201 7.75 -19.33 13.34
N ILE A 202 6.71 -19.83 14.01
CA ILE A 202 6.42 -19.50 15.42
C ILE A 202 7.08 -20.55 16.30
N LEU A 203 8.16 -20.17 16.98
CA LEU A 203 8.97 -21.04 17.83
C LEU A 203 8.85 -20.68 19.32
N THR A 204 9.38 -21.56 20.16
CA THR A 204 9.25 -21.52 21.63
C THR A 204 10.18 -20.50 22.29
N ASP A 205 11.32 -20.19 21.68
CA ASP A 205 12.34 -19.29 22.23
C ASP A 205 13.22 -18.64 21.14
N GLU A 206 14.20 -17.86 21.58
CA GLU A 206 15.21 -17.19 20.76
C GLU A 206 16.64 -17.71 21.02
N LYS A 207 16.76 -18.95 21.50
CA LYS A 207 18.06 -19.55 21.81
C LYS A 207 18.86 -19.83 20.54
N LYS A 208 20.18 -20.00 20.72
CA LYS A 208 21.12 -20.22 19.60
C LYS A 208 20.81 -21.50 18.83
N GLU A 209 20.40 -22.58 19.51
CA GLU A 209 20.04 -23.86 18.89
C GLU A 209 18.78 -23.71 18.04
N THR A 210 17.76 -23.03 18.57
CA THR A 210 16.50 -22.75 17.88
C THR A 210 16.71 -21.87 16.63
N ALA A 211 17.51 -20.80 16.76
CA ALA A 211 17.84 -19.92 15.64
C ALA A 211 18.65 -20.63 14.55
N ALA A 212 19.59 -21.52 14.94
CA ALA A 212 20.37 -22.32 14.01
C ALA A 212 19.48 -23.33 13.25
N ALA A 213 18.61 -24.05 13.96
CA ALA A 213 17.69 -25.00 13.35
C ALA A 213 16.67 -24.30 12.42
N PHE A 214 16.16 -23.13 12.83
CA PHE A 214 15.33 -22.28 11.98
C PHE A 214 16.05 -21.92 10.68
N TRP A 215 17.31 -21.46 10.78
CA TRP A 215 18.08 -21.10 9.60
C TRP A 215 18.25 -22.27 8.62
N GLN A 216 18.52 -23.47 9.11
CA GLN A 216 18.66 -24.66 8.24
C GLN A 216 17.37 -24.93 7.45
N ARG A 217 16.21 -24.85 8.10
CA ARG A 217 14.91 -25.01 7.42
C ARG A 217 14.63 -23.86 6.45
N ALA A 218 14.94 -22.62 6.83
CA ALA A 218 14.82 -21.47 5.96
C ALA A 218 15.68 -21.61 4.70
N ASN A 219 16.94 -22.04 4.86
CA ASN A 219 17.84 -22.26 3.74
C ASN A 219 17.33 -23.37 2.81
N ALA A 220 16.83 -24.48 3.38
CA ALA A 220 16.21 -25.54 2.60
C ALA A 220 14.98 -25.04 1.82
N PHE A 221 14.14 -24.20 2.43
CA PHE A 221 13.00 -23.57 1.77
C PHE A 221 13.43 -22.67 0.60
N PHE A 222 14.45 -21.82 0.78
CA PHE A 222 14.96 -20.98 -0.31
C PHE A 222 15.57 -21.82 -1.44
N ASN A 223 16.36 -22.84 -1.11
CA ASN A 223 16.93 -23.75 -2.11
C ASN A 223 15.83 -24.49 -2.90
N ALA A 224 14.78 -24.97 -2.22
CA ALA A 224 13.63 -25.60 -2.88
C ALA A 224 12.89 -24.63 -3.83
N ALA A 225 12.92 -23.34 -3.53
CA ALA A 225 12.39 -22.28 -4.40
C ALA A 225 13.35 -21.88 -5.56
N GLY A 226 14.51 -22.53 -5.67
CA GLY A 226 15.54 -22.20 -6.67
C GLY A 226 16.39 -20.98 -6.30
N ILE A 227 16.45 -20.62 -5.01
CA ILE A 227 17.23 -19.48 -4.50
C ILE A 227 18.42 -20.00 -3.70
N THR A 228 19.63 -19.81 -4.23
CA THR A 228 20.87 -20.07 -3.50
C THR A 228 21.26 -18.86 -2.68
N VAL A 229 21.24 -18.98 -1.36
CA VAL A 229 21.58 -17.87 -0.46
C VAL A 229 23.10 -17.72 -0.35
N THR A 230 23.61 -16.52 -0.65
CA THR A 230 25.05 -16.21 -0.56
C THR A 230 25.39 -15.38 0.68
N ARG A 231 24.43 -14.63 1.22
CA ARG A 231 24.65 -13.76 2.39
C ARG A 231 23.43 -13.71 3.29
N VAL A 232 23.68 -13.68 4.59
CA VAL A 232 22.64 -13.54 5.62
C VAL A 232 22.92 -12.31 6.46
N LEU A 233 21.94 -11.42 6.59
CA LEU A 233 21.99 -10.24 7.46
C LEU A 233 21.14 -10.47 8.71
N THR A 234 21.79 -10.48 9.89
CA THR A 234 21.10 -10.51 11.19
C THR A 234 21.37 -9.24 11.97
N ASP A 235 20.62 -9.04 13.06
CA ASP A 235 21.07 -8.12 14.11
C ASP A 235 22.24 -8.71 14.92
N ASN A 236 22.64 -8.00 15.98
CA ASN A 236 23.72 -8.42 16.87
C ASN A 236 23.23 -9.26 18.06
N GLY A 237 22.05 -9.87 17.96
CA GLY A 237 21.51 -10.77 18.98
C GLY A 237 22.48 -11.89 19.34
N ALA A 238 22.47 -12.30 20.61
CA ALA A 238 23.41 -13.29 21.14
C ALA A 238 23.30 -14.65 20.41
N CYS A 239 22.10 -15.04 19.99
CA CYS A 239 21.87 -16.26 19.21
C CYS A 239 22.61 -16.22 17.86
N TYR A 240 22.53 -15.11 17.13
CA TYR A 240 23.18 -14.96 15.83
C TYR A 240 24.70 -14.79 15.93
N ARG A 241 25.21 -14.30 17.06
CA ARG A 241 26.66 -14.22 17.32
C ARG A 241 27.29 -15.57 17.69
N SER A 242 26.47 -16.61 17.90
CA SER A 242 26.95 -17.89 18.41
C SER A 242 27.67 -18.73 17.34
N ASN A 243 28.57 -19.61 17.79
CA ASN A 243 29.20 -20.61 16.92
C ASN A 243 28.18 -21.60 16.33
N ALA A 244 27.07 -21.88 17.04
CA ALA A 244 26.01 -22.74 16.54
C ALA A 244 25.36 -22.15 15.29
N PHE A 245 25.06 -20.85 15.31
CA PHE A 245 24.51 -20.15 14.15
C PHE A 245 25.53 -20.05 13.02
N LYS A 246 26.80 -19.73 13.33
CA LYS A 246 27.88 -19.75 12.33
C LYS A 246 27.99 -21.11 11.63
N LYS A 247 27.95 -22.21 12.39
CA LYS A 247 27.97 -23.57 11.84
C LYS A 247 26.75 -23.87 10.97
N ALA A 248 25.57 -23.37 11.35
CA ALA A 248 24.35 -23.56 10.58
C ALA A 248 24.36 -22.80 9.24
N LEU A 249 25.05 -21.67 9.16
CA LEU A 249 25.26 -20.94 7.90
C LEU A 249 26.13 -21.71 6.91
N GLY A 250 27.08 -22.51 7.42
CA GLY A 250 28.11 -23.15 6.59
C GLY A 250 29.17 -22.16 6.11
N ASP A 251 30.09 -22.63 5.27
CA ASP A 251 31.25 -21.84 4.82
C ASP A 251 30.94 -20.99 3.58
N ASP A 252 29.92 -21.38 2.80
CA ASP A 252 29.54 -20.70 1.55
C ASP A 252 28.72 -19.41 1.78
N ILE A 253 28.16 -19.24 2.98
CA ILE A 253 27.25 -18.14 3.29
C ILE A 253 27.97 -17.07 4.11
N THR A 254 28.11 -15.88 3.54
CA THR A 254 28.69 -14.75 4.28
C THR A 254 27.72 -14.21 5.32
N HIS A 255 28.08 -14.30 6.60
CA HIS A 255 27.33 -13.67 7.69
C HIS A 255 27.60 -12.18 7.79
N LYS A 256 26.59 -11.35 7.49
CA LYS A 256 26.58 -9.92 7.73
C LYS A 256 25.77 -9.61 9.00
N ARG A 257 26.21 -8.59 9.73
CA ARG A 257 25.50 -8.08 10.91
C ARG A 257 25.17 -6.61 10.75
N THR A 258 24.07 -6.18 11.34
CA THR A 258 23.73 -4.76 11.39
C THR A 258 24.87 -3.98 12.06
N ARG A 259 25.19 -2.80 11.51
CA ARG A 259 26.17 -1.93 12.16
C ARG A 259 25.57 -1.40 13.47
N PRO A 260 26.34 -1.34 14.57
CA PRO A 260 25.90 -0.69 15.80
C PRO A 260 25.29 0.69 15.52
N TYR A 261 24.18 1.00 16.20
CA TYR A 261 23.43 2.26 16.07
C TYR A 261 22.88 2.59 14.67
N ARG A 262 22.84 1.62 13.74
CA ARG A 262 22.25 1.77 12.39
C ARG A 262 21.19 0.69 12.10
N PRO A 263 20.05 0.70 12.82
CA PRO A 263 19.01 -0.31 12.67
C PRO A 263 18.39 -0.34 11.26
N GLN A 264 18.51 0.76 10.49
CA GLN A 264 17.92 0.83 9.14
C GLN A 264 18.47 -0.21 8.16
N THR A 265 19.58 -0.88 8.51
CA THR A 265 20.19 -1.93 7.69
C THR A 265 19.29 -3.16 7.54
N ASN A 266 18.48 -3.52 8.54
CA ASN A 266 17.59 -4.69 8.49
C ASN A 266 16.18 -4.37 7.93
N GLY A 267 16.06 -3.34 7.09
CA GLY A 267 14.78 -2.74 6.73
C GLY A 267 13.76 -3.65 6.01
N LYS A 268 14.19 -4.78 5.42
CA LYS A 268 13.29 -5.70 4.70
C LYS A 268 12.51 -6.59 5.66
N VAL A 269 13.18 -7.25 6.59
CA VAL A 269 12.50 -8.04 7.63
C VAL A 269 11.73 -7.12 8.59
N GLU A 270 12.22 -5.91 8.89
CA GLU A 270 11.42 -4.92 9.65
C GLU A 270 10.12 -4.55 8.91
N ARG A 271 10.19 -4.41 7.58
CA ARG A 271 9.00 -4.16 6.76
C ARG A 271 8.07 -5.37 6.76
N PHE A 272 8.60 -6.59 6.68
CA PHE A 272 7.84 -7.83 6.82
C PHE A 272 7.15 -7.89 8.18
N ASN A 273 7.87 -7.70 9.28
CA ASN A 273 7.35 -7.70 10.64
C ASN A 273 6.19 -6.71 10.80
N ARG A 274 6.31 -5.50 10.24
CA ARG A 274 5.19 -4.55 10.26
C ARG A 274 3.97 -5.06 9.49
N ILE A 275 4.18 -5.61 8.29
CA ILE A 275 3.08 -6.18 7.48
C ILE A 275 2.41 -7.34 8.24
N MET A 276 3.20 -8.22 8.84
CA MET A 276 2.73 -9.31 9.70
C MET A 276 1.88 -8.81 10.86
N LEU A 277 2.29 -7.73 11.53
CA LEU A 277 1.51 -7.16 12.61
C LEU A 277 0.20 -6.53 12.13
N GLU A 278 0.24 -5.79 11.01
CA GLU A 278 -0.93 -5.09 10.44
C GLU A 278 -1.94 -6.05 9.80
N GLU A 279 -1.47 -7.12 9.15
CA GLU A 279 -2.29 -7.97 8.28
C GLU A 279 -2.57 -9.36 8.85
N TRP A 280 -1.91 -9.77 9.94
CA TRP A 280 -2.24 -10.99 10.67
C TRP A 280 -2.41 -10.74 12.17
N ALA A 281 -1.36 -10.32 12.88
CA ALA A 281 -1.37 -10.36 14.35
C ALA A 281 -2.43 -9.45 14.99
N TYR A 282 -2.76 -8.33 14.33
CA TYR A 282 -3.76 -7.37 14.76
C TYR A 282 -4.80 -7.06 13.67
N ALA A 283 -4.95 -7.94 12.68
CA ALA A 283 -5.89 -7.75 11.59
C ALA A 283 -7.37 -7.89 12.03
N GLN A 284 -7.60 -8.68 13.08
CA GLN A 284 -8.91 -8.98 13.65
C GLN A 284 -8.76 -9.29 15.14
N PRO A 285 -9.85 -9.20 15.92
CA PRO A 285 -9.85 -9.62 17.31
C PRO A 285 -9.78 -11.15 17.42
N TYR A 286 -8.64 -11.68 17.89
CA TYR A 286 -8.52 -13.09 18.24
C TYR A 286 -8.96 -13.35 19.69
N THR A 287 -9.63 -14.47 19.91
CA THR A 287 -10.11 -14.92 21.23
C THR A 287 -9.12 -15.81 21.96
N SER A 288 -8.08 -16.34 21.29
CA SER A 288 -7.00 -17.11 21.92
C SER A 288 -5.72 -17.08 21.07
N GLU A 289 -4.59 -17.49 21.66
CA GLU A 289 -3.34 -17.66 20.92
C GLU A 289 -3.44 -18.76 19.87
N THR A 290 -4.10 -19.87 20.19
CA THR A 290 -4.32 -21.00 19.27
C THR A 290 -5.03 -20.54 18.01
N GLN A 291 -6.06 -19.71 18.15
CA GLN A 291 -6.77 -19.15 16.99
C GLN A 291 -5.85 -18.27 16.14
N ARG A 292 -5.00 -17.44 16.77
CA ARG A 292 -4.06 -16.58 16.05
C ARG A 292 -3.00 -17.41 15.30
N VAL A 293 -2.45 -18.44 15.94
CA VAL A 293 -1.47 -19.36 15.34
C VAL A 293 -2.07 -20.12 14.18
N ALA A 294 -3.30 -20.63 14.30
CA ALA A 294 -3.98 -21.35 13.22
C ALA A 294 -4.19 -20.51 11.94
N ALA A 295 -4.29 -19.18 12.08
CA ALA A 295 -4.41 -18.27 10.94
C ALA A 295 -3.06 -17.90 10.29
N PHE A 296 -1.93 -18.28 10.89
CA PHE A 296 -0.61 -17.79 10.47
C PHE A 296 -0.18 -18.33 9.11
N ASP A 297 -0.28 -19.64 8.90
CA ASP A 297 0.21 -20.29 7.68
C ASP A 297 -0.57 -19.81 6.45
N GLN A 298 -1.90 -19.68 6.58
CA GLN A 298 -2.74 -19.12 5.52
C GLN A 298 -2.35 -17.68 5.19
N TRP A 299 -2.04 -16.87 6.20
CA TRP A 299 -1.57 -15.51 5.98
C TRP A 299 -0.19 -15.47 5.30
N LEU A 300 0.75 -16.33 5.71
CA LEU A 300 2.09 -16.39 5.12
C LEU A 300 2.02 -16.84 3.66
N HIS A 301 1.17 -17.83 3.35
CA HIS A 301 0.88 -18.23 1.97
C HIS A 301 0.30 -17.06 1.17
N HIS A 302 -0.70 -16.35 1.71
CA HIS A 302 -1.23 -15.15 1.06
C HIS A 302 -0.15 -14.09 0.83
N TYR A 303 0.73 -13.85 1.80
CA TYR A 303 1.85 -12.92 1.67
C TYR A 303 2.76 -13.28 0.49
N ASN A 304 3.17 -14.55 0.38
CA ASN A 304 4.11 -15.00 -0.64
C ASN A 304 3.48 -15.13 -2.04
N HIS A 305 2.23 -15.55 -2.15
CA HIS A 305 1.62 -15.95 -3.43
C HIS A 305 0.59 -14.97 -4.00
N HIS A 306 -0.05 -14.16 -3.16
CA HIS A 306 -1.24 -13.41 -3.59
C HIS A 306 -1.20 -11.92 -3.22
N ARG A 307 -0.44 -11.54 -2.21
CA ARG A 307 -0.37 -10.17 -1.73
C ARG A 307 0.40 -9.32 -2.71
N GLY A 308 -0.19 -8.25 -3.24
CA GLY A 308 0.54 -7.31 -4.09
C GLY A 308 1.51 -6.40 -3.31
N HIS A 309 2.78 -6.31 -3.75
CA HIS A 309 3.80 -5.47 -3.12
C HIS A 309 4.13 -4.23 -3.96
N THR A 310 4.03 -3.03 -3.37
CA THR A 310 4.43 -1.79 -4.06
C THR A 310 5.90 -1.81 -4.50
N ALA A 311 6.79 -2.45 -3.73
CA ALA A 311 8.20 -2.59 -4.08
C ALA A 311 8.39 -3.47 -5.33
N LEU A 312 7.45 -4.38 -5.61
CA LEU A 312 7.46 -5.32 -6.73
C LEU A 312 6.46 -4.91 -7.80
N LYS A 313 6.23 -3.60 -7.96
CA LYS A 313 5.29 -3.02 -8.93
C LYS A 313 3.85 -3.55 -8.82
N GLY A 314 3.46 -4.09 -7.67
CA GLY A 314 2.14 -4.64 -7.41
C GLY A 314 2.08 -6.17 -7.42
N HIS A 315 3.13 -6.86 -7.87
CA HIS A 315 3.17 -8.33 -7.90
C HIS A 315 3.47 -8.94 -6.51
N PRO A 316 3.09 -10.22 -6.29
CA PRO A 316 3.48 -10.96 -5.10
C PRO A 316 4.94 -11.42 -5.15
N PRO A 317 5.55 -11.78 -4.01
CA PRO A 317 6.91 -12.30 -3.94
C PRO A 317 7.17 -13.48 -4.88
N ALA A 318 6.24 -14.43 -4.96
CA ALA A 318 6.34 -15.61 -5.81
C ALA A 318 6.54 -15.27 -7.30
N ALA A 319 6.08 -14.11 -7.77
CA ALA A 319 6.26 -13.68 -9.17
C ALA A 319 7.71 -13.33 -9.52
N ARG A 320 8.62 -13.27 -8.53
CA ARG A 320 10.06 -13.02 -8.72
C ARG A 320 10.92 -14.24 -8.45
N VAL A 321 10.30 -15.41 -8.28
CA VAL A 321 11.00 -16.64 -7.95
C VAL A 321 10.71 -17.66 -9.05
N PRO A 322 11.74 -18.28 -9.64
CA PRO A 322 11.55 -19.16 -10.81
C PRO A 322 10.78 -20.44 -10.48
N ASN A 323 10.99 -21.05 -9.31
CA ASN A 323 10.51 -22.39 -8.99
C ASN A 323 9.80 -22.47 -7.63
N LEU A 324 8.77 -21.65 -7.36
CA LEU A 324 7.95 -21.89 -6.17
C LEU A 324 6.97 -23.05 -6.43
N SER A 325 7.04 -24.13 -5.66
CA SER A 325 5.97 -25.13 -5.62
C SER A 325 4.72 -24.53 -4.97
N GLY A 326 3.54 -24.82 -5.52
CA GLY A 326 2.25 -24.29 -5.06
C GLY A 326 1.58 -23.22 -5.94
N VAL A 327 1.93 -23.11 -7.23
CA VAL A 327 1.27 -22.16 -8.16
C VAL A 327 -0.16 -22.60 -8.54
N ASN A 328 -0.53 -23.85 -8.29
CA ASN A 328 -1.88 -24.37 -8.57
C ASN A 328 -2.37 -25.22 -7.37
N SER A 329 -3.25 -24.67 -6.54
CA SER A 329 -4.21 -25.41 -5.71
C SER A 329 -5.43 -24.55 -5.47
#